data_AF-A0A6J8BUB3-F1
#
_entry.id   AF-A0A6J8BUB3-F1
#
_cell.length_a   1.000
_cell.length_b   1.000
_cell.length_c   1.000
_cell.angle_alpha   90.00
_cell.angle_beta   90.00
_cell.angle_gamma   90.00
#
_symmetry.space_group_name_H-M   'P 1'
#
loop_
_entity.id
_entity.type
_entity.pdbx_description
1 polymer ?
#
loop_
_entity_poly.entity_id
_entity_poly.type
_entity_poly.pdbx_seq_one_letter_code
_entity_poly.pdbx_strand_id
1 'polypeptide(L)'
;MSIQSSKIKHLYSYYMSKFSCKIVQLPLFHDAFKHDNKSTHMQCKICTSTLLMNLGHDAISGWLLLASFFFKTKQYNSAIYILQYPLSKCTSDKMQPLQKLSPTLKRLLNLNVIRKMTLVKLWKNLLINEVLFLKNSTLIPDVLKFEVESNDFQIPAVVYIHFLLFLCHYHLNNTMQCDASIRDLQLTIEESFFIASSTSKYISFSVLGIACQLKGDIESTKRIYWQSMRLQPEQELNSAFRRVALIC
;
A
#
# COMPACT_ATOMS: atom_id res chain seq x y z
N MET A 1 1.91 29.79 25.17
CA MET A 1 3.06 29.17 24.47
C MET A 1 3.09 27.63 24.47
N SER A 2 2.29 26.92 25.29
CA SER A 2 2.33 25.43 25.38
C SER A 2 1.73 24.67 24.18
N ILE A 3 0.81 25.26 23.43
CA ILE A 3 0.07 24.59 22.33
C ILE A 3 0.91 24.42 21.06
N GLN A 4 1.89 25.29 20.81
CA GLN A 4 2.79 25.15 19.65
C GLN A 4 3.80 24.01 19.83
N SER A 5 4.26 23.76 21.07
CA SER A 5 5.19 22.68 21.39
C SER A 5 4.60 21.29 21.12
N SER A 6 3.32 21.05 21.44
CA SER A 6 2.69 19.74 21.18
C SER A 6 2.50 19.45 19.69
N LYS A 7 2.15 20.46 18.89
CA LYS A 7 1.99 20.32 17.43
C LYS A 7 3.31 19.96 16.75
N ILE A 8 4.41 20.59 17.15
CA ILE A 8 5.76 20.30 16.62
C ILE A 8 6.18 18.87 16.98
N LYS A 9 5.94 18.43 18.23
CA LYS A 9 6.23 17.05 18.66
C LYS A 9 5.52 16.02 17.80
N HIS A 10 4.23 16.18 17.53
CA HIS A 10 3.51 15.22 16.70
C HIS A 10 3.95 15.21 15.23
N LEU A 11 4.27 16.38 14.66
CA LEU A 11 4.80 16.47 13.30
C LEU A 11 6.16 15.78 13.20
N TYR A 12 7.04 16.01 14.18
CA TYR A 12 8.32 15.33 14.30
C TYR A 12 8.16 13.81 14.44
N SER A 13 7.27 13.34 15.32
CA SER A 13 6.97 11.90 15.46
C SER A 13 6.43 11.28 14.17
N TYR A 14 5.60 12.02 13.41
CA TYR A 14 5.13 11.58 12.09
C TYR A 14 6.28 11.43 11.08
N TYR A 15 7.15 12.44 10.97
CA TYR A 15 8.31 12.38 10.07
C TYR A 15 9.29 11.29 10.47
N MET A 16 9.55 11.13 11.77
CA MET A 16 10.40 10.05 12.27
C MET A 16 9.80 8.67 12.03
N SER A 17 8.48 8.52 12.14
CA SER A 17 7.78 7.28 11.78
C SER A 17 7.94 6.98 10.29
N LYS A 18 7.71 7.97 9.41
CA LYS A 18 7.88 7.83 7.96
C LYS A 18 9.33 7.50 7.57
N PHE A 19 10.30 8.14 8.22
CA PHE A 19 11.72 7.86 8.01
C PHE A 19 12.09 6.45 8.46
N SER A 20 11.62 6.02 9.63
CA SER A 20 11.82 4.65 10.14
C SER A 20 11.20 3.60 9.22
N CYS A 21 10.00 3.85 8.67
CA CYS A 21 9.38 3.01 7.65
C CYS A 21 10.25 2.88 6.39
N LYS A 22 10.91 3.95 5.95
CA LYS A 22 11.86 3.90 4.82
C LYS A 22 13.09 3.06 5.16
N ILE A 23 13.63 3.17 6.38
CA ILE A 23 14.79 2.38 6.81
C ILE A 23 14.46 0.88 6.79
N VAL A 24 13.32 0.47 7.34
CA VAL A 24 12.91 -0.94 7.39
C VAL A 24 12.69 -1.52 6.00
N GLN A 25 12.35 -0.68 5.02
CA GLN A 25 12.25 -1.10 3.62
C GLN A 25 13.61 -1.41 2.97
N LEU A 26 14.75 -0.94 3.48
CA LEU A 26 16.05 -1.08 2.79
C LEU A 26 16.61 -2.52 2.81
N PRO A 27 17.35 -2.94 1.76
CA PRO A 27 17.98 -4.26 1.64
C PRO A 27 18.81 -4.69 2.85
N LEU A 28 19.47 -3.71 3.48
CA LEU A 28 20.35 -3.91 4.64
C LEU A 28 19.66 -4.67 5.79
N PHE A 29 18.34 -4.55 5.92
CA PHE A 29 17.59 -5.26 6.95
C PHE A 29 17.27 -6.72 6.60
N HIS A 30 17.35 -7.12 5.32
CA HIS A 30 16.99 -8.47 4.87
C HIS A 30 18.15 -9.31 4.31
N ASP A 31 19.18 -8.71 3.69
CA ASP A 31 20.35 -9.48 3.25
C ASP A 31 21.12 -10.10 4.44
N ALA A 32 20.89 -9.58 5.65
CA ALA A 32 21.42 -10.12 6.88
C ALA A 32 20.69 -11.39 7.39
N PHE A 33 19.58 -11.82 6.76
CA PHE A 33 18.92 -13.10 7.03
C PHE A 33 19.72 -14.34 6.60
N LYS A 34 20.93 -14.16 6.06
CA LYS A 34 21.82 -15.26 5.66
C LYS A 34 22.75 -15.76 6.77
N HIS A 35 22.73 -15.17 7.96
CA HIS A 35 23.68 -15.51 9.03
C HIS A 35 22.97 -16.02 10.29
N ASP A 36 22.79 -17.33 10.44
CA ASP A 36 22.23 -17.97 11.64
C ASP A 36 20.78 -17.59 12.02
N ASN A 37 20.02 -18.57 12.51
CA ASN A 37 18.62 -18.44 12.94
C ASN A 37 18.47 -17.41 14.06
N LYS A 38 19.48 -17.28 14.93
CA LYS A 38 19.47 -16.34 16.05
C LYS A 38 19.49 -14.88 15.60
N SER A 39 20.33 -14.53 14.62
CA SER A 39 20.41 -13.15 14.12
C SER A 39 19.14 -12.79 13.33
N THR A 40 18.63 -13.74 12.54
CA THR A 40 17.37 -13.63 11.80
C THR A 40 16.22 -13.32 12.75
N HIS A 41 16.10 -14.06 13.87
CA HIS A 41 15.08 -13.79 14.87
C HIS A 41 15.22 -12.40 15.51
N MET A 42 16.44 -12.00 15.89
CA MET A 42 16.71 -10.69 16.49
C MET A 42 16.34 -9.55 15.54
N GLN A 43 16.69 -9.67 14.26
CA GLN A 43 16.36 -8.66 13.24
C GLN A 43 14.87 -8.59 12.94
N CYS A 44 14.18 -9.74 12.85
CA CYS A 44 12.71 -9.76 12.76
C CYS A 44 12.07 -9.02 13.95
N LYS A 45 12.60 -9.22 15.16
CA LYS A 45 12.12 -8.52 16.36
C LYS A 45 12.34 -7.01 16.27
N ILE A 46 13.53 -6.56 15.83
CA ILE A 46 13.84 -5.13 15.62
C ILE A 46 12.93 -4.53 14.55
N CYS A 47 12.75 -5.18 13.40
CA CYS A 47 11.85 -4.73 12.33
C CYS A 47 10.42 -4.58 12.84
N THR A 48 9.91 -5.62 13.51
CA THR A 48 8.55 -5.64 14.05
C THR A 48 8.36 -4.54 15.09
N SER A 49 9.27 -4.39 16.05
CA SER A 49 9.22 -3.31 17.04
C SER A 49 9.27 -1.93 16.39
N THR A 50 10.14 -1.73 15.39
CA THR A 50 10.24 -0.45 14.66
C THR A 50 8.94 -0.13 13.92
N LEU A 51 8.36 -1.10 13.21
CA LEU A 51 7.09 -0.92 12.50
C LEU A 51 5.91 -0.71 13.47
N LEU A 52 5.89 -1.40 14.61
CA LEU A 52 4.86 -1.22 15.65
C LEU A 52 4.91 0.18 16.28
N MET A 53 6.10 0.71 16.56
CA MET A 53 6.24 2.09 17.05
C MET A 53 5.67 3.12 16.06
N ASN A 54 5.73 2.81 14.76
CA ASN A 54 5.24 3.69 13.71
C ASN A 54 3.70 3.73 13.62
N LEU A 55 2.99 2.69 14.09
CA LEU A 55 1.53 2.58 13.98
C LEU A 55 0.76 3.66 14.75
N GLY A 56 1.31 4.17 15.86
CA GLY A 56 0.70 5.26 16.61
C GLY A 56 0.68 6.58 15.84
N HIS A 57 1.62 6.75 14.90
CA HIS A 57 1.88 8.00 14.20
C HIS A 57 1.47 7.98 12.73
N ASP A 58 1.37 6.81 12.12
CA ASP A 58 0.87 6.64 10.77
C ASP A 58 -0.66 6.47 10.75
N ALA A 59 -1.29 6.75 9.61
CA ALA A 59 -2.69 6.45 9.37
C ALA A 59 -2.86 5.02 8.82
N ILE A 60 -2.12 4.66 7.76
CA ILE A 60 -2.27 3.38 7.06
C ILE A 60 -0.95 2.82 6.50
N SER A 61 -0.02 3.63 5.99
CA SER A 61 1.17 3.08 5.31
C SER A 61 1.99 2.15 6.20
N GLY A 62 2.17 2.48 7.48
CA GLY A 62 2.85 1.66 8.47
C GLY A 62 2.14 0.34 8.74
N TRP A 63 0.80 0.34 8.76
CA TRP A 63 0.00 -0.90 8.86
C TRP A 63 0.22 -1.79 7.63
N LEU A 64 0.30 -1.21 6.43
CA LEU A 64 0.51 -1.95 5.20
C LEU A 64 1.93 -2.48 5.06
N LEU A 65 2.93 -1.73 5.49
CA LEU A 65 4.32 -2.21 5.56
C LEU A 65 4.46 -3.34 6.59
N LEU A 66 3.80 -3.23 7.74
CA LEU A 66 3.76 -4.30 8.73
C LEU A 66 3.07 -5.56 8.20
N ALA A 67 1.91 -5.42 7.56
CA ALA A 67 1.24 -6.54 6.92
C ALA A 67 2.13 -7.18 5.83
N SER A 68 2.85 -6.37 5.04
CA SER A 68 3.79 -6.85 4.02
C SER A 68 4.96 -7.62 4.64
N PHE A 69 5.46 -7.16 5.79
CA PHE A 69 6.48 -7.89 6.56
C PHE A 69 5.97 -9.26 7.03
N PHE A 70 4.76 -9.33 7.60
CA PHE A 70 4.15 -10.61 7.99
C PHE A 70 3.88 -11.52 6.78
N PHE A 71 3.47 -10.95 5.64
CA PHE A 71 3.33 -11.69 4.39
C PHE A 71 4.67 -12.30 3.93
N LYS A 72 5.74 -11.51 3.88
CA LYS A 72 7.08 -11.98 3.46
C LYS A 72 7.66 -13.03 4.41
N THR A 73 7.34 -12.94 5.69
CA THR A 73 7.70 -13.96 6.69
C THR A 73 6.73 -15.15 6.75
N LYS A 74 5.80 -15.26 5.78
CA LYS A 74 4.81 -16.34 5.63
C LYS A 74 3.81 -16.47 6.79
N GLN A 75 3.63 -15.42 7.58
CA GLN A 75 2.66 -15.35 8.67
C GLN A 75 1.33 -14.78 8.15
N TYR A 76 0.69 -15.48 7.21
CA TYR A 76 -0.46 -14.97 6.46
C TYR A 76 -1.67 -14.62 7.34
N ASN A 77 -1.97 -15.40 8.37
CA ASN A 77 -3.06 -15.09 9.30
C ASN A 77 -2.82 -13.78 10.07
N SER A 78 -1.58 -13.54 10.51
CA SER A 78 -1.20 -12.29 11.15
C SER A 78 -1.33 -11.10 10.20
N ALA A 79 -0.89 -11.27 8.95
CA ALA A 79 -1.03 -10.25 7.92
C ALA A 79 -2.51 -9.91 7.67
N ILE A 80 -3.38 -10.92 7.52
CA ILE A 80 -4.84 -10.74 7.37
C ILE A 80 -5.42 -9.97 8.55
N TYR A 81 -5.11 -10.39 9.78
CA TYR A 81 -5.60 -9.72 11.00
C TYR A 81 -5.20 -8.24 11.03
N ILE A 82 -3.95 -7.94 10.69
CA ILE A 82 -3.42 -6.57 10.65
C ILE A 82 -4.09 -5.74 9.56
N LEU A 83 -4.43 -6.33 8.41
CA LEU A 83 -5.10 -5.65 7.29
C LEU A 83 -6.55 -5.25 7.57
N GLN A 84 -7.23 -5.91 8.51
CA GLN A 84 -8.60 -5.55 8.90
C GLN A 84 -8.68 -4.13 9.48
N TYR A 85 -7.66 -3.69 10.23
CA TYR A 85 -7.62 -2.35 10.81
C TYR A 85 -7.61 -1.24 9.73
N PRO A 86 -6.60 -1.16 8.83
CA PRO A 86 -6.58 -0.13 7.80
C PRO A 86 -7.79 -0.23 6.88
N LEU A 87 -8.26 -1.44 6.54
CA LEU A 87 -9.49 -1.62 5.74
C LEU A 87 -10.70 -0.95 6.40
N SER A 88 -10.90 -1.11 7.71
CA SER A 88 -11.99 -0.44 8.46
C SER A 88 -11.88 1.09 8.51
N LYS A 89 -10.69 1.63 8.23
CA LYS A 89 -10.44 3.08 8.13
C LYS A 89 -10.60 3.59 6.70
N CYS A 90 -10.52 2.73 5.70
CA CYS A 90 -10.76 3.00 4.28
C CYS A 90 -12.25 3.00 3.95
N THR A 91 -13.01 3.90 4.57
CA THR A 91 -14.41 4.14 4.18
C THR A 91 -14.51 5.39 3.32
N SER A 92 -15.48 5.43 2.40
CA SER A 92 -15.73 6.58 1.52
C SER A 92 -15.89 7.90 2.28
N ASP A 93 -16.47 7.85 3.48
CA ASP A 93 -16.66 9.02 4.34
C ASP A 93 -15.36 9.54 4.99
N LYS A 94 -14.33 8.68 5.07
CA LYS A 94 -13.08 8.95 5.79
C LYS A 94 -11.89 9.22 4.87
N MET A 95 -12.00 8.84 3.60
CA MET A 95 -10.99 9.13 2.59
C MET A 95 -11.58 10.03 1.54
N GLN A 96 -10.88 11.12 1.22
CA GLN A 96 -11.19 11.87 0.02
C GLN A 96 -9.92 11.91 -0.83
N PRO A 97 -9.99 11.54 -2.11
CA PRO A 97 -8.83 11.59 -2.98
C PRO A 97 -8.34 13.03 -3.05
N LEU A 98 -7.01 13.22 -2.94
CA LEU A 98 -6.38 14.54 -2.83
C LEU A 98 -6.75 15.46 -4.01
N GLN A 99 -6.99 14.86 -5.18
CA GLN A 99 -7.33 15.55 -6.42
C GLN A 99 -8.78 16.06 -6.48
N LYS A 100 -9.71 15.54 -5.66
CA LYS A 100 -11.09 16.03 -5.54
C LYS A 100 -11.30 16.98 -4.37
N LEU A 101 -10.23 17.55 -3.80
CA LEU A 101 -10.41 18.64 -2.85
C LEU A 101 -10.95 19.86 -3.59
N SER A 102 -12.26 20.09 -3.47
CA SER A 102 -12.90 21.30 -3.94
C SER A 102 -12.14 22.53 -3.43
N PRO A 103 -12.13 23.66 -4.16
CA PRO A 103 -11.54 24.91 -3.68
C PRO A 103 -12.10 25.32 -2.31
N THR A 104 -13.34 24.93 -2.01
CA THR A 104 -14.01 25.05 -0.71
C THR A 104 -13.38 24.17 0.37
N LEU A 105 -12.98 22.92 0.07
CA LEU A 105 -12.25 22.04 0.99
C LEU A 105 -10.80 22.50 1.21
N LYS A 106 -10.12 23.04 0.19
CA LYS A 106 -8.83 23.74 0.36
C LYS A 106 -8.96 24.96 1.28
N ARG A 107 -10.02 25.76 1.08
CA ARG A 107 -10.38 26.87 2.00
C ARG A 107 -10.71 26.36 3.40
N LEU A 108 -11.47 25.27 3.54
CA LEU A 108 -11.78 24.65 4.83
C LEU A 108 -10.55 24.03 5.48
N LEU A 109 -9.55 23.53 4.76
CA LEU A 109 -8.27 23.11 5.33
C LEU A 109 -7.50 24.30 5.91
N ASN A 110 -7.48 25.42 5.18
CA ASN A 110 -6.89 26.68 5.65
C ASN A 110 -7.66 27.27 6.84
N LEU A 111 -8.99 27.13 6.87
CA LEU A 111 -9.87 27.60 7.95
C LEU A 111 -9.97 26.62 9.12
N ASN A 112 -9.78 25.31 8.93
CA ASN A 112 -9.82 24.29 10.00
C ASN A 112 -8.56 24.31 10.87
N VAL A 113 -7.58 25.15 10.55
CA VAL A 113 -6.61 25.66 11.53
C VAL A 113 -7.32 26.29 12.75
N ILE A 114 -8.57 26.74 12.58
CA ILE A 114 -9.42 27.43 13.58
C ILE A 114 -10.33 26.45 14.35
N ARG A 115 -10.66 25.26 13.82
CA ARG A 115 -11.55 24.27 14.48
C ARG A 115 -10.73 23.14 15.11
N LYS A 116 -11.14 22.66 16.30
CA LYS A 116 -10.44 21.74 17.24
C LYS A 116 -9.88 20.39 16.70
N MET A 117 -9.75 20.17 15.39
CA MET A 117 -8.95 19.05 14.86
C MET A 117 -7.47 19.40 14.85
N THR A 118 -6.63 18.53 15.40
CA THR A 118 -5.18 18.71 15.32
C THR A 118 -4.72 18.53 13.87
N LEU A 119 -3.75 19.35 13.44
CA LEU A 119 -3.13 19.25 12.11
C LEU A 119 -2.75 17.80 11.75
N VAL A 120 -2.29 17.06 12.75
CA VAL A 120 -1.93 15.63 12.69
C VAL A 120 -3.10 14.76 12.25
N LYS A 121 -4.31 14.97 12.78
CA LYS A 121 -5.51 14.21 12.41
C LYS A 121 -5.95 14.55 10.98
N LEU A 122 -5.78 15.80 10.56
CA LEU A 122 -6.04 16.24 9.19
C LEU A 122 -5.05 15.63 8.19
N TRP A 123 -3.75 15.69 8.48
CA TRP A 123 -2.71 15.07 7.64
C TRP A 123 -2.85 13.56 7.58
N LYS A 124 -3.17 12.92 8.70
CA LYS A 124 -3.51 11.49 8.74
C LYS A 124 -4.66 11.15 7.81
N ASN A 125 -5.67 12.01 7.65
CA ASN A 125 -6.80 11.78 6.75
C ASN A 125 -6.52 12.11 5.27
N LEU A 126 -5.64 13.08 5.01
CA LEU A 126 -5.30 13.51 3.64
C LEU A 126 -4.25 12.62 2.97
N LEU A 127 -3.35 12.01 3.75
CA LEU A 127 -2.22 11.23 3.21
C LEU A 127 -2.53 9.75 3.00
N ILE A 128 -3.80 9.33 3.11
CA ILE A 128 -4.18 7.92 3.05
C ILE A 128 -4.38 7.37 1.63
N ASN A 129 -3.81 8.03 0.63
CA ASN A 129 -4.13 7.61 -0.73
C ASN A 129 -3.20 6.50 -1.21
N GLU A 130 -1.91 6.48 -0.85
CA GLU A 130 -0.93 5.60 -1.48
C GLU A 130 0.13 5.06 -0.50
N VAL A 131 0.60 3.84 -0.76
CA VAL A 131 1.79 3.24 -0.16
C VAL A 131 2.95 3.41 -1.11
N LEU A 132 4.07 3.91 -0.59
CA LEU A 132 5.33 4.01 -1.33
C LEU A 132 6.22 2.82 -0.98
N PHE A 133 6.57 2.06 -2.00
CA PHE A 133 7.61 1.04 -1.97
C PHE A 133 8.88 1.58 -2.61
N LEU A 134 9.99 1.50 -1.88
CA LEU A 134 11.30 1.84 -2.43
C LEU A 134 11.73 0.77 -3.44
N LYS A 135 12.44 1.16 -4.50
CA LYS A 135 12.91 0.25 -5.57
C LYS A 135 13.55 -1.04 -5.05
N ASN A 136 14.40 -0.91 -4.04
CA ASN A 136 15.14 -2.02 -3.46
C ASN A 136 14.45 -2.62 -2.23
N SER A 137 13.13 -2.43 -2.09
CA SER A 137 12.44 -2.84 -0.88
C SER A 137 12.23 -4.34 -0.80
N THR A 138 12.67 -4.92 0.32
CA THR A 138 12.49 -6.33 0.62
C THR A 138 11.10 -6.66 1.12
N LEU A 139 10.28 -5.65 1.41
CA LEU A 139 8.89 -5.81 1.82
C LEU A 139 7.94 -5.99 0.64
N ILE A 140 8.41 -5.77 -0.60
CA ILE A 140 7.60 -5.93 -1.80
C ILE A 140 7.33 -7.44 -2.02
N PRO A 141 6.05 -7.86 -2.15
CA PRO A 141 5.70 -9.20 -2.61
C PRO A 141 6.41 -9.54 -3.92
N ASP A 142 6.96 -10.76 -4.05
CA ASP A 142 7.81 -11.10 -5.20
C ASP A 142 7.08 -10.96 -6.55
N VAL A 143 5.77 -11.18 -6.53
CA VAL A 143 4.86 -11.02 -7.68
C VAL A 143 4.77 -9.58 -8.21
N LEU A 144 5.09 -8.57 -7.38
CA LEU A 144 5.09 -7.15 -7.76
C LEU A 144 6.47 -6.64 -8.22
N LYS A 145 7.54 -7.44 -8.13
CA LYS A 145 8.91 -6.97 -8.44
C LYS A 145 9.03 -6.36 -9.83
N PHE A 146 8.38 -6.94 -10.83
CA PHE A 146 8.37 -6.42 -12.20
C PHE A 146 7.77 -5.01 -12.33
N GLU A 147 6.89 -4.61 -11.41
CA GLU A 147 6.31 -3.26 -11.39
C GLU A 147 7.27 -2.22 -10.79
N VAL A 148 8.31 -2.68 -10.07
CA VAL A 148 9.21 -1.84 -9.26
C VAL A 148 10.65 -1.77 -9.83
N GLU A 149 10.92 -2.46 -10.94
CA GLU A 149 12.30 -2.61 -11.47
C GLU A 149 12.98 -1.30 -11.87
N SER A 150 12.21 -0.28 -12.30
CA SER A 150 12.79 0.97 -12.81
C SER A 150 12.93 2.04 -11.71
N ASN A 151 11.91 2.26 -10.89
CA ASN A 151 11.82 3.36 -9.93
C ASN A 151 11.03 2.98 -8.66
N ASP A 152 11.01 3.89 -7.69
CA ASP A 152 10.09 3.79 -6.55
C ASP A 152 8.64 3.66 -7.04
N PHE A 153 7.88 2.82 -6.34
CA PHE A 153 6.56 2.38 -6.78
C PHE A 153 5.48 2.80 -5.78
N GLN A 154 4.44 3.46 -6.28
CA GLN A 154 3.31 3.93 -5.49
C GLN A 154 2.04 3.19 -5.86
N ILE A 155 1.38 2.58 -4.87
CA ILE A 155 0.11 1.87 -5.07
C ILE A 155 -0.94 2.52 -4.18
N PRO A 156 -2.18 2.74 -4.67
CA PRO A 156 -3.25 3.16 -3.79
C PRO A 156 -3.43 2.23 -2.59
N ALA A 157 -3.58 2.80 -1.40
CA ALA A 157 -3.56 2.02 -0.16
C ALA A 157 -4.67 0.95 -0.12
N VAL A 158 -5.88 1.31 -0.56
CA VAL A 158 -7.04 0.39 -0.61
C VAL A 158 -6.81 -0.74 -1.61
N VAL A 159 -6.26 -0.41 -2.78
CA VAL A 159 -5.88 -1.38 -3.83
C VAL A 159 -4.86 -2.37 -3.27
N TYR A 160 -3.83 -1.87 -2.57
CA TYR A 160 -2.82 -2.72 -1.96
C TYR A 160 -3.37 -3.58 -0.82
N ILE A 161 -4.33 -3.09 -0.03
CA ILE A 161 -5.01 -3.88 1.02
C ILE A 161 -5.70 -5.10 0.41
N HIS A 162 -6.57 -4.91 -0.58
CA HIS A 162 -7.30 -6.01 -1.20
C HIS A 162 -6.36 -6.98 -1.92
N PHE A 163 -5.31 -6.46 -2.56
CA PHE A 163 -4.31 -7.30 -3.19
C PHE A 163 -3.52 -8.14 -2.18
N LEU A 164 -3.10 -7.57 -1.06
CA LEU A 164 -2.36 -8.32 -0.04
C LEU A 164 -3.24 -9.34 0.69
N LEU A 165 -4.53 -9.03 0.89
CA LEU A 165 -5.54 -10.00 1.35
C LEU A 165 -5.66 -11.16 0.37
N PHE A 166 -5.81 -10.88 -0.93
CA PHE A 166 -5.81 -11.89 -1.98
C PHE A 166 -4.56 -12.79 -1.88
N LEU A 167 -3.36 -12.21 -1.82
CA LEU A 167 -2.12 -13.01 -1.74
C LEU A 167 -2.08 -13.89 -0.49
N CYS A 168 -2.50 -13.37 0.67
CA CYS A 168 -2.57 -14.15 1.90
C CYS A 168 -3.55 -15.32 1.76
N HIS A 169 -4.75 -15.08 1.23
CA HIS A 169 -5.74 -16.13 1.00
C HIS A 169 -5.30 -17.15 -0.04
N TYR A 170 -4.59 -16.71 -1.08
CA TYR A 170 -4.02 -17.57 -2.11
C TYR A 170 -3.02 -18.56 -1.51
N HIS A 171 -2.08 -18.08 -0.69
CA HIS A 171 -1.12 -18.96 -0.01
C HIS A 171 -1.74 -19.86 1.06
N LEU A 172 -2.92 -19.50 1.58
CA LEU A 172 -3.72 -20.34 2.49
C LEU A 172 -4.67 -21.27 1.73
N ASN A 173 -4.65 -21.30 0.40
CA ASN A 173 -5.55 -22.08 -0.46
C ASN A 173 -7.05 -21.81 -0.20
N ASN A 174 -7.40 -20.59 0.21
CA ASN A 174 -8.79 -20.19 0.46
C ASN A 174 -9.38 -19.52 -0.79
N THR A 175 -9.88 -20.33 -1.72
CA THR A 175 -10.41 -19.88 -3.02
C THR A 175 -11.58 -18.91 -2.88
N MET A 176 -12.51 -19.18 -1.97
CA MET A 176 -13.68 -18.31 -1.73
C MET A 176 -13.26 -16.89 -1.33
N GLN A 177 -12.26 -16.76 -0.47
CA GLN A 177 -11.75 -15.45 -0.04
C GLN A 177 -10.86 -14.78 -1.08
N CYS A 178 -10.17 -15.56 -1.93
CA CYS A 178 -9.48 -15.02 -3.10
C CYS A 178 -10.46 -14.33 -4.04
N ASP A 179 -11.61 -14.96 -4.31
CA ASP A 179 -12.64 -14.46 -5.21
C ASP A 179 -13.30 -13.20 -4.67
N ALA A 180 -13.58 -13.17 -3.37
CA ALA A 180 -14.06 -11.98 -2.69
C ALA A 180 -13.03 -10.83 -2.81
N SER A 181 -11.75 -11.11 -2.55
CA SER A 181 -10.69 -10.10 -2.61
C SER A 181 -10.49 -9.54 -4.02
N ILE A 182 -10.55 -10.37 -5.07
CA ILE A 182 -10.48 -9.92 -6.47
C ILE A 182 -11.70 -9.05 -6.82
N ARG A 183 -12.90 -9.46 -6.38
CA ARG A 183 -14.13 -8.68 -6.61
C ARG A 183 -14.04 -7.31 -5.95
N ASP A 184 -13.64 -7.26 -4.69
CA ASP A 184 -13.50 -6.00 -3.94
C ASP A 184 -12.42 -5.10 -4.55
N LEU A 185 -11.31 -5.70 -5.01
CA LEU A 185 -10.26 -5.00 -5.75
C LEU A 185 -10.80 -4.40 -7.05
N GLN A 186 -11.57 -5.16 -7.83
CA GLN A 186 -12.19 -4.69 -9.07
C GLN A 186 -13.16 -3.53 -8.81
N LEU A 187 -14.07 -3.67 -7.84
CA LEU A 187 -15.02 -2.62 -7.45
C LEU A 187 -14.29 -1.34 -7.04
N THR A 188 -13.24 -1.45 -6.23
CA THR A 188 -12.41 -0.32 -5.80
C THR A 188 -11.81 0.44 -6.99
N ILE A 189 -11.40 -0.28 -8.03
CA ILE A 189 -10.79 0.31 -9.23
C ILE A 189 -11.83 0.98 -10.13
N GLU A 190 -12.99 0.34 -10.31
CA GLU A 190 -14.10 0.83 -11.12
C GLU A 190 -14.71 2.11 -10.53
N GLU A 191 -14.96 2.12 -9.22
CA GLU A 191 -15.48 3.30 -8.52
C GLU A 191 -14.50 4.47 -8.53
N SER A 192 -13.19 4.19 -8.67
CA SER A 192 -12.10 5.17 -8.72
C SER A 192 -12.07 6.16 -7.54
N PHE A 193 -12.81 5.87 -6.48
CA PHE A 193 -12.99 6.77 -5.34
C PHE A 193 -11.67 6.98 -4.58
N PHE A 194 -10.86 5.93 -4.49
CA PHE A 194 -9.57 5.93 -3.79
C PHE A 194 -8.36 6.07 -4.73
N ILE A 195 -8.60 6.27 -6.03
CA ILE A 195 -7.56 6.34 -7.05
C ILE A 195 -7.44 7.78 -7.51
N ALA A 196 -6.40 8.45 -7.02
CA ALA A 196 -6.25 9.89 -7.22
C ALA A 196 -5.86 10.24 -8.66
N SER A 197 -4.97 9.48 -9.32
CA SER A 197 -4.38 9.86 -10.61
C SER A 197 -4.54 8.78 -11.69
N SER A 198 -4.35 9.16 -12.97
CA SER A 198 -4.28 8.22 -14.09
C SER A 198 -3.15 7.19 -13.92
N THR A 199 -1.99 7.62 -13.41
CA THR A 199 -0.86 6.74 -13.06
C THR A 199 -1.25 5.72 -12.00
N SER A 200 -1.92 6.16 -10.93
CA SER A 200 -2.39 5.28 -9.86
C SER A 200 -3.42 4.27 -10.40
N LYS A 201 -4.24 4.69 -11.39
CA LYS A 201 -5.23 3.82 -12.04
C LYS A 201 -4.58 2.74 -12.88
N TYR A 202 -3.58 3.08 -13.69
CA TYR A 202 -2.77 2.13 -14.45
C TYR A 202 -2.18 1.04 -13.53
N ILE A 203 -1.52 1.46 -12.44
CA ILE A 203 -0.92 0.56 -11.45
C ILE A 203 -1.98 -0.35 -10.82
N SER A 204 -3.15 0.19 -10.50
CA SER A 204 -4.22 -0.59 -9.90
C SER A 204 -4.73 -1.69 -10.82
N PHE A 205 -4.88 -1.41 -12.12
CA PHE A 205 -5.21 -2.44 -13.11
C PHE A 205 -4.08 -3.47 -13.27
N SER A 206 -2.81 -3.06 -13.22
CA SER A 206 -1.68 -4.00 -13.25
C SER A 206 -1.76 -4.97 -12.05
N VAL A 207 -1.98 -4.45 -10.85
CA VAL A 207 -2.16 -5.23 -9.62
C VAL A 207 -3.34 -6.20 -9.70
N LEU A 208 -4.49 -5.75 -10.24
CA LEU A 208 -5.66 -6.61 -10.48
C LEU A 208 -5.34 -7.73 -11.49
N GLY A 209 -4.64 -7.41 -12.58
CA GLY A 209 -4.21 -8.37 -13.59
C GLY A 209 -3.33 -9.47 -12.99
N ILE A 210 -2.41 -9.12 -12.09
CA ILE A 210 -1.57 -10.08 -11.37
C ILE A 210 -2.41 -11.03 -10.52
N ALA A 211 -3.41 -10.52 -9.82
CA ALA A 211 -4.30 -11.35 -9.00
C ALA A 211 -5.09 -12.37 -9.87
N CYS A 212 -5.65 -11.91 -10.99
CA CYS A 212 -6.32 -12.79 -11.95
C CYS A 212 -5.36 -13.82 -12.57
N GLN A 213 -4.12 -13.42 -12.87
CA GLN A 213 -3.09 -14.29 -13.42
C GLN A 213 -2.73 -15.41 -12.43
N LEU A 214 -2.52 -15.09 -11.16
CA LEU A 214 -2.21 -16.06 -10.12
C LEU A 214 -3.35 -17.03 -9.85
N LYS A 215 -4.61 -16.57 -9.97
CA LYS A 215 -5.79 -17.43 -9.90
C LYS A 215 -5.93 -18.36 -11.12
N GLY A 216 -5.29 -18.03 -12.24
CA GLY A 216 -5.39 -18.79 -13.50
C GLY A 216 -6.53 -18.35 -14.41
N ASP A 217 -7.13 -17.17 -14.20
CA ASP A 217 -8.15 -16.61 -15.09
C ASP A 217 -7.50 -15.84 -16.25
N ILE A 218 -7.06 -16.60 -17.26
CA ILE A 218 -6.30 -16.07 -18.41
C ILE A 218 -7.10 -15.03 -19.20
N GLU A 219 -8.40 -15.27 -19.42
CA GLU A 219 -9.25 -14.41 -20.24
C GLU A 219 -9.54 -13.07 -19.56
N SER A 220 -9.80 -13.06 -18.25
CA SER A 220 -9.91 -11.81 -17.50
C SER A 220 -8.56 -11.08 -17.43
N THR A 221 -7.47 -11.83 -17.23
CA THR A 221 -6.11 -11.26 -17.16
C THR A 221 -5.74 -10.49 -18.44
N LYS A 222 -5.95 -11.09 -19.62
CA LYS A 222 -5.72 -10.42 -20.90
C LYS A 222 -6.51 -9.12 -21.00
N ARG A 223 -7.82 -9.17 -20.73
CA ARG A 223 -8.70 -7.98 -20.79
C ARG A 223 -8.25 -6.87 -19.85
N ILE A 224 -7.86 -7.21 -18.62
CA ILE A 224 -7.40 -6.27 -17.61
C ILE A 224 -6.07 -5.62 -18.02
N TYR A 225 -5.10 -6.39 -18.51
CA TYR A 225 -3.85 -5.80 -18.99
C TYR A 225 -4.05 -4.92 -20.22
N TRP A 226 -4.96 -5.27 -21.13
CA TRP A 226 -5.35 -4.39 -22.23
C TRP A 226 -5.93 -3.06 -21.73
N GLN A 227 -6.77 -3.08 -20.69
CA GLN A 227 -7.27 -1.86 -20.07
C GLN A 227 -6.16 -1.03 -19.42
N SER A 228 -5.23 -1.69 -18.71
CA SER A 228 -4.05 -1.04 -18.14
C SER A 228 -3.22 -0.33 -19.22
N MET A 229 -2.91 -1.01 -20.33
CA MET A 229 -2.15 -0.45 -21.45
C MET A 229 -2.80 0.78 -22.10
N ARG A 230 -4.13 0.79 -22.24
CA ARG A 230 -4.86 1.94 -22.78
C ARG A 230 -4.75 3.19 -21.91
N LEU A 231 -4.57 3.03 -20.60
CA LEU A 231 -4.47 4.14 -19.65
C LEU A 231 -3.08 4.78 -19.63
N GLN A 232 -2.04 4.08 -20.09
CA GLN A 232 -0.69 4.60 -20.16
C GLN A 232 0.04 4.07 -21.40
N PRO A 233 -0.26 4.63 -22.58
CA PRO A 233 0.35 4.20 -23.84
C PRO A 233 1.81 4.66 -23.99
N GLU A 234 2.23 5.73 -23.30
CA GLU A 234 3.51 6.41 -23.49
C GLU A 234 4.66 5.91 -22.59
N GLN A 235 4.69 4.63 -22.21
CA GLN A 235 5.87 4.07 -21.53
C GLN A 235 6.40 2.81 -22.22
N GLU A 236 7.64 2.91 -22.70
CA GLU A 236 8.53 1.79 -23.11
C GLU A 236 8.77 0.76 -21.97
N LEU A 237 8.24 1.04 -20.77
CA LEU A 237 8.35 0.29 -19.53
C LEU A 237 6.99 -0.19 -19.00
N ASN A 238 5.98 -0.35 -19.85
CA ASN A 238 4.70 -0.89 -19.43
C ASN A 238 4.87 -2.36 -18.99
N SER A 239 4.92 -2.59 -17.68
CA SER A 239 4.98 -3.91 -17.06
C SER A 239 3.81 -4.80 -17.49
N ALA A 240 2.64 -4.22 -17.78
CA ALA A 240 1.51 -4.96 -18.34
C ALA A 240 1.84 -5.54 -19.73
N PHE A 241 2.59 -4.83 -20.58
CA PHE A 241 3.06 -5.36 -21.87
C PHE A 241 3.96 -6.58 -21.68
N ARG A 242 4.93 -6.52 -20.76
CA ARG A 242 5.80 -7.65 -20.43
C ARG A 242 5.00 -8.84 -19.90
N ARG A 243 3.95 -8.60 -19.10
CA ARG A 243 3.11 -9.66 -18.55
C ARG A 243 2.16 -10.28 -19.57
N VAL A 244 1.62 -9.50 -20.51
CA VAL A 244 0.87 -10.05 -21.66
C VAL A 244 1.77 -10.97 -22.47
N ALA A 245 3.04 -10.58 -22.70
CA ALA A 245 4.02 -11.44 -23.39
C ALA A 245 4.39 -12.72 -22.63
N LEU A 246 4.13 -12.80 -21.31
CA LEU A 246 4.32 -14.03 -20.51
C LEU A 246 3.10 -14.96 -20.52
N ILE A 247 1.94 -14.47 -20.98
CA ILE A 247 0.66 -15.20 -20.98
C ILE A 247 0.27 -15.67 -22.39
N CYS A 248 0.78 -15.00 -23.42
CA CYS A 248 0.67 -15.38 -24.83
C CYS A 248 1.78 -16.36 -25.23
#